data_AF-M9LR83-F1
#
_entry.id   AF-M9LR83-F1
#
_cell.length_a   1.000
_cell.length_b   1.000
_cell.length_c   1.000
_cell.angle_alpha   90.00
_cell.angle_beta   90.00
_cell.angle_gamma   90.00
#
_symmetry.space_group_name_H-M   'P 1'
#
loop_
_entity.id
_entity.type
_entity.pdbx_description
1 polymer ?
#
loop_
_entity_poly.entity_id
_entity_poly.type
_entity_poly.pdbx_seq_one_letter_code
_entity_poly.pdbx_strand_id
1 'polypeptide(L)'
;MKIIEIRYPLYYDDTTINNDNIDVFIDMEDGVTYTITFWTPNNYYWYMDKEKLDYVPFGCPDIHVTSLTKENITKAIEHYARDEAYFLSLSFLGACKRHSALSIDEMNNIIRKMNDRTFLWEKETYSLLQKLEIIEIEYPLFYEYVNKDDGCIPVVVKVNDGMTYKMTVVTPNYFYWYMQKNGIGYMPPPHPHLMVRSLTKEYIRQVLEHFLEDNGYALKFQAC
;
A
#
# COMPACT_ATOMS: atom_id res chain seq x y z
N MET A 1 18.03 12.43 -8.06
CA MET A 1 17.62 11.71 -9.29
C MET A 1 16.68 12.55 -10.13
N LYS A 2 16.89 12.61 -11.46
CA LYS A 2 16.07 13.39 -12.41
C LYS A 2 15.24 12.51 -13.32
N ILE A 3 14.03 12.98 -13.65
CA ILE A 3 13.14 12.39 -14.65
C ILE A 3 13.63 12.82 -16.04
N ILE A 4 13.82 11.85 -16.94
CA ILE A 4 14.16 12.08 -18.35
C ILE A 4 12.88 12.15 -19.19
N GLU A 5 11.98 11.18 -19.02
CA GLU A 5 10.75 11.07 -19.79
C GLU A 5 9.62 10.40 -18.98
N ILE A 6 8.38 10.83 -19.22
CA ILE A 6 7.17 10.16 -18.74
C ILE A 6 6.42 9.65 -19.97
N ARG A 7 6.33 8.32 -20.10
CA ARG A 7 5.65 7.65 -21.22
C ARG A 7 4.33 7.06 -20.76
N TYR A 8 3.32 7.25 -21.60
CA TYR A 8 1.95 6.77 -21.38
C TYR A 8 1.70 5.53 -22.25
N PRO A 9 0.80 4.62 -21.83
CA PRO A 9 0.41 3.49 -22.64
C PRO A 9 -0.38 3.96 -23.86
N LEU A 10 -0.41 3.13 -24.91
CA LEU A 10 -1.11 3.46 -26.16
C LEU A 10 -2.63 3.68 -25.97
N TYR A 11 -3.20 3.10 -24.92
CA TYR A 11 -4.63 3.20 -24.58
C TYR A 11 -4.94 4.38 -23.63
N TYR A 12 -4.01 5.30 -23.38
CA TYR A 12 -4.25 6.44 -22.49
C TYR A 12 -5.50 7.24 -22.88
N ASP A 13 -5.70 7.47 -24.18
CA ASP A 13 -6.85 8.25 -24.67
C ASP A 13 -8.19 7.52 -24.51
N ASP A 14 -8.18 6.19 -24.33
CA ASP A 14 -9.37 5.36 -24.06
C ASP A 14 -9.69 5.22 -22.56
N THR A 15 -8.83 5.76 -21.70
CA THR A 15 -8.92 5.61 -20.24
C THR A 15 -10.08 6.45 -19.66
N THR A 16 -10.87 5.87 -18.75
CA THR A 16 -11.91 6.64 -18.06
C THR A 16 -11.29 7.51 -16.98
N ILE A 17 -10.96 8.76 -17.33
CA ILE A 17 -10.17 9.69 -16.52
C ILE A 17 -10.54 9.76 -15.02
N ASN A 18 -11.81 9.54 -14.64
CA ASN A 18 -12.28 9.64 -13.25
C ASN A 18 -12.54 8.29 -12.55
N ASN A 19 -12.43 7.16 -13.24
CA ASN A 19 -12.81 5.84 -12.73
C ASN A 19 -12.04 4.72 -13.44
N ASP A 20 -10.71 4.77 -13.36
CA ASP A 20 -9.84 3.79 -14.03
C ASP A 20 -8.49 3.71 -13.33
N ASN A 21 -7.62 2.85 -13.84
CA ASN A 21 -6.20 2.83 -13.52
C ASN A 21 -5.32 2.72 -14.78
N ILE A 22 -4.05 3.11 -14.68
CA ILE A 22 -3.13 3.12 -15.82
C ILE A 22 -1.69 2.92 -15.32
N ASP A 23 -0.92 2.13 -16.06
CA ASP A 23 0.52 2.02 -15.88
C ASP A 23 1.25 3.12 -16.66
N VAL A 24 2.05 3.92 -15.96
CA VAL A 24 2.91 4.96 -16.53
C VAL A 24 4.37 4.54 -16.39
N PHE A 25 5.17 4.82 -17.41
CA PHE A 25 6.60 4.50 -17.44
C PHE A 25 7.41 5.77 -17.23
N ILE A 26 8.35 5.74 -16.30
CA ILE A 26 9.16 6.90 -15.89
C ILE A 26 10.62 6.52 -16.12
N ASP A 27 11.23 7.11 -17.13
CA ASP A 27 12.64 6.90 -17.43
C ASP A 27 13.47 7.90 -16.62
N MET A 28 14.40 7.41 -15.79
CA MET A 28 15.21 8.22 -14.87
C MET A 28 16.67 8.30 -15.35
N GLU A 29 17.40 9.31 -14.87
CA GLU A 29 18.77 9.59 -15.31
C GLU A 29 19.79 8.49 -14.96
N ASP A 30 19.46 7.59 -14.03
CA ASP A 30 20.25 6.42 -13.65
C ASP A 30 20.07 5.22 -14.60
N GLY A 31 19.22 5.37 -15.62
CA GLY A 31 18.91 4.33 -16.60
C GLY A 31 17.81 3.36 -16.16
N VAL A 32 17.18 3.58 -15.00
CA VAL A 32 16.04 2.78 -14.55
C VAL A 32 14.74 3.32 -15.14
N THR A 33 13.91 2.40 -15.66
CA THR A 33 12.51 2.67 -16.01
C THR A 33 11.61 2.17 -14.89
N TYR A 34 10.93 3.09 -14.21
CA TYR A 34 9.91 2.76 -13.22
C TYR A 34 8.56 2.60 -13.90
N THR A 35 7.88 1.48 -13.68
CA THR A 35 6.47 1.30 -14.05
C THR A 35 5.62 1.51 -12.80
N ILE A 36 4.75 2.52 -12.84
CA ILE A 36 3.89 2.89 -11.71
C ILE A 36 2.44 2.90 -12.16
N THR A 37 1.59 2.19 -11.42
CA THR A 37 0.15 2.20 -11.64
C THR A 37 -0.48 3.38 -10.91
N PHE A 38 -1.21 4.20 -11.65
CA PHE A 38 -2.02 5.30 -11.13
C PHE A 38 -3.47 4.86 -11.01
N TRP A 39 -4.11 5.17 -9.88
CA TRP A 39 -5.50 4.82 -9.61
C TRP A 39 -6.32 6.07 -9.27
N THR A 40 -7.56 6.12 -9.77
CA THR A 40 -8.57 6.99 -9.17
C THR A 40 -9.24 6.28 -8.00
N PRO A 41 -9.64 6.99 -6.92
CA PRO A 41 -10.25 6.30 -5.79
C PRO A 41 -11.56 5.57 -6.14
N ASN A 42 -12.35 6.06 -7.10
CA ASN A 42 -13.54 5.34 -7.58
C ASN A 42 -13.21 3.96 -8.18
N ASN A 43 -12.04 3.81 -8.80
CA ASN A 43 -11.67 2.54 -9.44
C ASN A 43 -11.53 1.40 -8.42
N TYR A 44 -11.21 1.70 -7.15
CA TYR A 44 -11.21 0.68 -6.10
C TYR A 44 -12.59 0.12 -5.82
N TYR A 45 -13.64 0.95 -5.84
CA TYR A 45 -15.00 0.44 -5.67
C TYR A 45 -15.39 -0.48 -6.84
N TRP A 46 -15.06 -0.09 -8.07
CA TRP A 46 -15.26 -0.96 -9.23
C TRP A 46 -14.49 -2.28 -9.11
N TYR A 47 -13.23 -2.24 -8.69
CA TYR A 47 -12.41 -3.43 -8.46
C TYR A 47 -13.01 -4.33 -7.38
N MET A 48 -13.37 -3.77 -6.23
CA MET A 48 -14.02 -4.47 -5.12
C MET A 48 -15.35 -5.12 -5.57
N ASP A 49 -16.19 -4.41 -6.33
CA ASP A 49 -17.43 -4.96 -6.86
C ASP A 49 -17.19 -6.11 -7.85
N LYS A 50 -16.21 -5.94 -8.75
CA LYS A 50 -15.86 -6.92 -9.77
C LYS A 50 -15.32 -8.22 -9.16
N GLU A 51 -14.39 -8.09 -8.22
CA GLU A 51 -13.75 -9.22 -7.55
C GLU A 51 -14.58 -9.76 -6.37
N LYS A 52 -15.70 -9.11 -6.05
CA LYS A 52 -16.58 -9.43 -4.89
C LYS A 52 -15.82 -9.41 -3.57
N LEU A 53 -15.00 -8.38 -3.40
CA LEU A 53 -14.22 -8.11 -2.20
C LEU A 53 -14.75 -6.86 -1.49
N ASP A 54 -14.46 -6.78 -0.20
CA ASP A 54 -14.73 -5.59 0.62
C ASP A 54 -13.43 -4.87 1.04
N TYR A 55 -12.32 -5.25 0.41
CA TYR A 55 -10.99 -4.69 0.61
C TYR A 55 -10.14 -4.82 -0.66
N VAL A 56 -9.00 -4.14 -0.69
CA VAL A 56 -7.99 -4.30 -1.74
C VAL A 56 -6.87 -5.20 -1.23
N PRO A 57 -6.61 -6.35 -1.88
CA PRO A 57 -5.47 -7.21 -1.60
C PRO A 57 -4.15 -6.45 -1.62
N PHE A 58 -3.14 -6.94 -0.88
CA PHE A 58 -1.81 -6.34 -0.95
C PHE A 58 -1.24 -6.51 -2.36
N GLY A 59 -0.85 -5.40 -2.98
CA GLY A 59 -0.29 -5.35 -4.32
C GLY A 59 0.94 -4.47 -4.41
N CYS A 60 1.41 -4.26 -5.64
CA CYS A 60 2.44 -3.27 -5.92
C CYS A 60 1.97 -1.88 -5.46
N PRO A 61 2.84 -1.07 -4.82
CA PRO A 61 2.44 0.27 -4.42
C PRO A 61 1.99 1.11 -5.62
N ASP A 62 0.80 1.67 -5.52
CA ASP A 62 0.15 2.52 -6.50
C ASP A 62 0.15 4.00 -6.07
N ILE A 63 -0.12 4.89 -7.02
CA ILE A 63 -0.25 6.32 -6.78
C ILE A 63 -1.68 6.76 -7.05
N HIS A 64 -2.27 7.46 -6.09
CA HIS A 64 -3.65 7.91 -6.15
C HIS A 64 -3.75 9.32 -6.72
N VAL A 65 -4.62 9.52 -7.72
CA VAL A 65 -4.92 10.83 -8.32
C VAL A 65 -6.43 11.08 -8.33
N THR A 66 -6.84 12.34 -8.25
CA THR A 66 -8.27 12.69 -8.37
C THR A 66 -8.82 12.31 -9.74
N SER A 67 -7.97 12.43 -10.76
CA SER A 67 -8.25 12.06 -12.14
C SER A 67 -6.95 11.78 -12.90
N LEU A 68 -7.00 10.90 -13.88
CA LEU A 68 -5.87 10.40 -14.67
C LEU A 68 -5.42 11.38 -15.76
N THR A 69 -5.43 12.67 -15.47
CA THR A 69 -4.91 13.69 -16.37
C THR A 69 -3.39 13.68 -16.35
N LYS A 70 -2.75 13.99 -17.49
CA LYS A 70 -1.29 14.13 -17.56
C LYS A 70 -0.75 15.13 -16.53
N GLU A 71 -1.50 16.18 -16.21
CA GLU A 71 -1.12 17.17 -15.19
C GLU A 71 -1.03 16.55 -13.78
N ASN A 72 -2.07 15.84 -13.34
CA ASN A 72 -2.07 15.19 -12.02
C ASN A 72 -0.97 14.13 -11.93
N ILE A 73 -0.83 13.32 -12.98
CA ILE A 73 0.19 12.27 -13.06
C ILE A 73 1.59 12.88 -12.99
N THR A 74 1.87 13.93 -13.78
CA THR A 74 3.18 14.60 -13.79
C THR A 74 3.51 15.17 -12.41
N LYS A 75 2.58 15.92 -11.80
CA LYS A 75 2.78 16.49 -10.46
C LYS A 75 3.02 15.43 -9.39
N ALA A 76 2.33 14.30 -9.49
CA ALA A 76 2.55 13.19 -8.58
C ALA A 76 3.94 12.57 -8.77
N ILE A 77 4.34 12.27 -10.02
CA ILE A 77 5.67 11.72 -10.33
C ILE A 77 6.79 12.64 -9.84
N GLU A 78 6.67 13.95 -10.09
CA GLU A 78 7.64 14.95 -9.61
C GLU A 78 7.77 14.95 -8.08
N HIS A 79 6.67 14.71 -7.35
CA HIS A 79 6.73 14.59 -5.90
C HIS A 79 7.39 13.28 -5.46
N TYR A 80 7.01 12.15 -6.05
CA TYR A 80 7.56 10.84 -5.70
C TYR A 80 9.03 10.66 -6.11
N ALA A 81 9.50 11.43 -7.10
CA ALA A 81 10.89 11.48 -7.53
C ALA A 81 11.81 12.31 -6.61
N ARG A 82 11.27 13.02 -5.61
CA ARG A 82 12.07 13.73 -4.60
C ARG A 82 12.87 12.75 -3.74
N ASP A 83 13.84 13.28 -3.00
CA ASP A 83 14.65 12.51 -2.05
C ASP A 83 15.28 11.26 -2.68
N GLU A 84 15.99 11.48 -3.80
CA GLU A 84 16.59 10.43 -4.62
C GLU A 84 15.61 9.37 -5.12
N ALA A 85 14.38 9.78 -5.43
CA ALA A 85 13.30 8.91 -5.91
C ALA A 85 13.04 7.72 -4.97
N TYR A 86 13.19 7.94 -3.66
CA TYR A 86 13.05 6.90 -2.64
C TYR A 86 11.73 6.12 -2.79
N PHE A 87 10.61 6.83 -2.96
CA PHE A 87 9.31 6.18 -3.06
C PHE A 87 9.12 5.43 -4.38
N LEU A 88 9.65 5.93 -5.50
CA LEU A 88 9.64 5.19 -6.78
C LEU A 88 10.49 3.92 -6.68
N SER A 89 11.65 4.00 -6.03
CA SER A 89 12.53 2.87 -5.73
C SER A 89 11.85 1.84 -4.83
N LEU A 90 11.17 2.28 -3.78
CA LEU A 90 10.42 1.40 -2.91
C LEU A 90 9.28 0.69 -3.67
N SER A 91 8.52 1.42 -4.50
CA SER A 91 7.48 0.84 -5.34
C SER A 91 8.05 -0.21 -6.29
N PHE A 92 9.15 0.08 -6.97
CA PHE A 92 9.82 -0.84 -7.89
C PHE A 92 10.32 -2.10 -7.19
N LEU A 93 11.02 -1.95 -6.06
CA LEU A 93 11.55 -3.07 -5.29
C LEU A 93 10.44 -3.91 -4.65
N GLY A 94 9.37 -3.28 -4.18
CA GLY A 94 8.19 -3.95 -3.60
C GLY A 94 7.32 -4.66 -4.64
N ALA A 95 7.30 -4.14 -5.87
CA ALA A 95 6.63 -4.76 -7.03
C ALA A 95 7.43 -5.90 -7.65
N CYS A 96 8.75 -5.96 -7.42
CA CYS A 96 9.60 -7.03 -7.91
C CYS A 96 9.27 -8.37 -7.24
N LYS A 97 9.60 -9.47 -7.94
CA LYS A 97 9.37 -10.85 -7.48
C LYS A 97 9.78 -11.01 -6.01
N ARG A 98 8.93 -11.68 -5.21
CA ARG A 98 9.07 -11.98 -3.76
C ARG A 98 10.35 -12.74 -3.35
N HIS A 99 11.27 -12.94 -4.30
CA HIS A 99 12.57 -13.61 -4.16
C HIS A 99 13.75 -12.73 -4.61
N SER A 100 13.54 -11.41 -4.76
CA SER A 100 14.58 -10.44 -5.13
C SER A 100 15.14 -9.72 -3.90
N ALA A 101 15.63 -8.49 -4.04
CA ALA A 101 16.28 -7.71 -2.98
C ALA A 101 15.42 -7.54 -1.71
N LEU A 102 14.10 -7.39 -1.85
CA LEU A 102 13.15 -7.40 -0.74
C LEU A 102 12.47 -8.77 -0.61
N SER A 103 13.24 -9.86 -0.63
CA SER A 103 12.69 -11.19 -0.34
C SER A 103 12.22 -11.29 1.10
N ILE A 104 11.31 -12.22 1.36
CA ILE A 104 10.76 -12.41 2.69
C ILE A 104 11.83 -12.71 3.77
N ASP A 105 12.85 -13.49 3.39
CA ASP A 105 13.94 -13.87 4.27
C ASP A 105 14.87 -12.70 4.55
N GLU A 106 15.13 -11.88 3.52
CA GLU A 106 15.96 -10.69 3.67
C GLU A 106 15.25 -9.62 4.52
N MET A 107 13.95 -9.39 4.29
CA MET A 107 13.16 -8.48 5.13
C MET A 107 13.13 -8.95 6.59
N ASN A 108 12.95 -10.25 6.83
CA ASN A 108 13.05 -10.82 8.18
C ASN A 108 14.43 -10.54 8.81
N ASN A 109 15.51 -10.74 8.06
CA ASN A 109 16.86 -10.48 8.52
C ASN A 109 17.08 -9.00 8.88
N ILE A 110 16.60 -8.08 8.06
CA ILE A 110 16.68 -6.64 8.30
C ILE A 110 15.89 -6.27 9.56
N ILE A 111 14.64 -6.71 9.69
CA ILE A 111 13.77 -6.42 10.84
C ILE A 111 14.39 -6.97 12.14
N ARG A 112 14.96 -8.19 12.13
CA ARG A 112 15.69 -8.76 13.27
C ARG A 112 16.82 -7.84 13.75
N LYS A 113 17.64 -7.36 12.80
CA LYS A 113 18.77 -6.46 13.08
C LYS A 113 18.32 -5.10 13.62
N MET A 114 17.20 -4.59 13.13
CA MET A 114 16.66 -3.29 13.57
C MET A 114 16.05 -3.34 14.97
N ASN A 115 15.41 -4.45 15.33
CA ASN A 115 14.61 -4.54 16.56
C ASN A 115 15.33 -5.20 17.74
N ASP A 116 16.59 -5.65 17.61
CA ASP A 116 17.33 -6.43 18.62
C ASP A 116 16.52 -7.62 19.18
N ARG A 117 15.64 -8.20 18.36
CA ARG A 117 14.71 -9.28 18.75
C ARG A 117 14.85 -10.49 17.82
N THR A 118 14.83 -11.67 18.43
CA THR A 118 14.55 -12.95 17.75
C THR A 118 13.05 -13.21 17.73
N PHE A 119 12.53 -13.64 16.59
CA PHE A 119 11.13 -14.02 16.44
C PHE A 119 10.81 -15.29 17.27
N LEU A 120 9.62 -15.38 17.87
CA LEU A 120 9.28 -16.43 18.84
C LEU A 120 9.32 -17.86 18.24
N TRP A 121 9.04 -17.99 16.94
CA TRP A 121 9.00 -19.27 16.23
C TRP A 121 10.38 -19.88 15.93
N GLU A 122 11.49 -19.20 16.27
CA GLU A 122 12.85 -19.72 16.09
C GLU A 122 13.36 -20.59 17.25
N LYS A 123 12.63 -20.62 18.38
CA LYS A 123 12.96 -21.53 19.51
C LYS A 123 12.48 -22.96 19.27
N GLU A 124 11.66 -23.19 18.26
CA GLU A 124 11.22 -24.52 17.84
C GLU A 124 11.91 -24.87 16.53
N THR A 125 12.63 -26.00 16.53
CA THR A 125 13.31 -26.58 15.38
C THR A 125 12.39 -26.59 14.15
N TYR A 126 12.83 -25.96 13.07
CA TYR A 126 12.25 -25.95 11.72
C TYR A 126 11.39 -27.19 11.42
N SER A 127 10.07 -27.05 11.50
CA SER A 127 9.12 -27.83 10.70
C SER A 127 7.73 -27.22 10.83
N LEU A 128 7.10 -26.92 9.68
CA LEU A 128 5.76 -26.34 9.48
C LEU A 128 5.72 -24.80 9.54
N LEU A 129 5.31 -24.22 8.42
CA LEU A 129 4.78 -22.86 8.30
C LEU A 129 3.78 -22.61 9.44
N GLN A 130 4.21 -21.98 10.53
CA GLN A 130 3.26 -21.50 11.53
C GLN A 130 2.43 -20.42 10.84
N LYS A 131 1.15 -20.74 10.62
CA LYS A 131 0.19 -19.78 10.07
C LYS A 131 0.15 -18.57 11.01
N LEU A 132 0.40 -17.39 10.46
CA LEU A 132 0.26 -16.16 11.22
C LEU A 132 -1.22 -15.91 11.50
N GLU A 133 -1.54 -15.58 12.76
CA GLU A 133 -2.90 -15.36 13.21
C GLU A 133 -2.98 -14.09 14.06
N ILE A 134 -4.08 -13.36 13.87
CA ILE A 134 -4.39 -12.16 14.65
C ILE A 134 -4.79 -12.60 16.07
N ILE A 135 -4.05 -12.14 17.06
CA ILE A 135 -4.44 -12.27 18.47
C ILE A 135 -5.44 -11.19 18.84
N GLU A 136 -5.13 -9.94 18.49
CA GLU A 136 -5.89 -8.77 18.92
C GLU A 136 -5.80 -7.64 17.89
N ILE A 137 -6.90 -6.91 17.72
CA ILE A 137 -6.97 -5.65 16.96
C ILE A 137 -7.44 -4.58 17.93
N GLU A 138 -6.55 -3.64 18.26
CA GLU A 138 -6.90 -2.46 19.04
C GLU A 138 -7.31 -1.34 18.09
N TYR A 139 -8.51 -0.81 18.34
CA TYR A 139 -9.09 0.31 17.60
C TYR A 139 -8.83 1.63 18.35
N PRO A 140 -8.75 2.76 17.64
CA PRO A 140 -8.54 4.04 18.30
C PRO A 140 -9.78 4.42 19.13
N LEU A 141 -9.57 5.17 20.21
CA LEU A 141 -10.67 5.60 21.12
C LEU A 141 -11.81 6.32 20.38
N PHE A 142 -11.50 6.99 19.28
CA PHE A 142 -12.46 7.73 18.49
C PHE A 142 -13.15 6.90 17.40
N TYR A 143 -12.89 5.59 17.30
CA TYR A 143 -13.39 4.71 16.23
C TYR A 143 -14.90 4.82 16.04
N GLU A 144 -15.68 4.82 17.12
CA GLU A 144 -17.15 4.88 17.07
C GLU A 144 -17.69 6.21 16.48
N TYR A 145 -16.86 7.25 16.41
CA TYR A 145 -17.24 8.58 15.89
C TYR A 145 -16.72 8.85 14.47
N VAL A 146 -15.87 7.97 13.91
CA VAL A 146 -15.35 8.13 12.56
C VAL A 146 -16.41 7.77 11.55
N ASN A 147 -16.56 8.60 10.51
CA ASN A 147 -17.35 8.23 9.34
C ASN A 147 -16.73 7.00 8.67
N LYS A 148 -17.51 5.94 8.58
CA LYS A 148 -17.01 4.65 8.10
C LYS A 148 -16.76 4.63 6.60
N ASP A 149 -17.37 5.54 5.85
CA ASP A 149 -17.34 5.50 4.39
C ASP A 149 -16.23 6.38 3.78
N ASP A 150 -15.72 7.39 4.50
CA ASP A 150 -14.66 8.31 4.05
C ASP A 150 -13.51 8.49 5.06
N GLY A 151 -13.38 7.54 6.00
CA GLY A 151 -12.45 7.64 7.10
C GLY A 151 -11.05 7.07 6.85
N CYS A 152 -10.13 7.48 7.73
CA CYS A 152 -8.78 6.95 7.88
C CYS A 152 -8.52 6.74 9.38
N ILE A 153 -8.13 5.54 9.79
CA ILE A 153 -7.89 5.20 11.19
C ILE A 153 -6.59 4.41 11.37
N PRO A 154 -5.83 4.67 12.44
CA PRO A 154 -4.78 3.76 12.86
C PRO A 154 -5.39 2.58 13.64
N VAL A 155 -4.90 1.37 13.43
CA VAL A 155 -5.18 0.18 14.25
C VAL A 155 -3.87 -0.42 14.72
N VAL A 156 -3.89 -1.07 15.88
CA VAL A 156 -2.75 -1.84 16.40
C VAL A 156 -3.10 -3.32 16.34
N VAL A 157 -2.24 -4.12 15.71
CA VAL A 157 -2.51 -5.54 15.45
C VAL A 157 -1.43 -6.35 16.13
N LYS A 158 -1.85 -7.24 17.05
CA LYS A 158 -0.96 -8.22 17.68
C LYS A 158 -1.09 -9.55 16.98
N VAL A 159 0.04 -10.15 16.64
CA VAL A 159 0.09 -11.43 15.89
C VAL A 159 0.74 -12.50 16.77
N ASN A 160 0.39 -13.77 16.55
CA ASN A 160 0.90 -14.94 17.29
C ASN A 160 2.42 -15.16 17.20
N ASP A 161 3.06 -14.36 16.38
CA ASP A 161 4.47 -14.29 16.08
C ASP A 161 5.23 -13.45 17.16
N GLY A 162 4.49 -12.73 18.01
CA GLY A 162 4.98 -11.87 19.09
C GLY A 162 5.20 -10.42 18.68
N MET A 163 4.89 -10.07 17.44
CA MET A 163 5.00 -8.72 16.89
C MET A 163 3.70 -7.94 17.06
N THR A 164 3.87 -6.62 17.11
CA THR A 164 2.79 -5.65 17.13
C THR A 164 2.98 -4.70 15.95
N TYR A 165 1.98 -4.61 15.09
CA TYR A 165 2.00 -3.76 13.90
C TYR A 165 1.06 -2.58 14.08
N LYS A 166 1.55 -1.36 13.80
CA LYS A 166 0.70 -0.16 13.72
C LYS A 166 0.36 0.08 12.27
N MET A 167 -0.92 -0.01 11.93
CA MET A 167 -1.37 0.03 10.54
C MET A 167 -2.39 1.13 10.35
N THR A 168 -2.30 1.84 9.23
CA THR A 168 -3.32 2.80 8.81
C THR A 168 -4.32 2.07 7.91
N VAL A 169 -5.61 2.15 8.24
CA VAL A 169 -6.72 1.67 7.39
C VAL A 169 -7.43 2.88 6.80
N VAL A 170 -7.64 2.86 5.48
CA VAL A 170 -8.30 3.93 4.72
C VAL A 170 -9.46 3.37 3.89
N THR A 171 -10.43 4.24 3.60
CA THR A 171 -11.39 3.99 2.51
C THR A 171 -10.98 4.78 1.25
N PRO A 172 -11.42 4.36 0.06
CA PRO A 172 -11.16 5.13 -1.16
C PRO A 172 -11.65 6.59 -1.08
N ASN A 173 -12.82 6.83 -0.48
CA ASN A 173 -13.35 8.20 -0.34
C ASN A 173 -12.49 9.11 0.54
N TYR A 174 -11.70 8.57 1.48
CA TYR A 174 -10.76 9.37 2.25
C TYR A 174 -9.75 10.10 1.35
N PHE A 175 -9.32 9.47 0.25
CA PHE A 175 -8.41 10.09 -0.69
C PHE A 175 -9.06 11.24 -1.45
N TYR A 176 -10.32 11.12 -1.87
CA TYR A 176 -11.06 12.24 -2.44
C TYR A 176 -11.16 13.40 -1.44
N TRP A 177 -11.57 13.10 -0.21
CA TRP A 177 -11.66 14.10 0.85
C TRP A 177 -10.32 14.80 1.08
N TYR A 178 -9.23 14.05 1.21
CA TYR A 178 -7.89 14.60 1.48
C TYR A 178 -7.42 15.49 0.33
N MET A 179 -7.51 15.00 -0.91
CA MET A 179 -7.09 15.75 -2.09
C MET A 179 -7.89 17.04 -2.26
N GLN A 180 -9.22 16.97 -2.10
CA GLN A 180 -10.10 18.15 -2.14
C GLN A 180 -9.80 19.14 -1.01
N LYS A 181 -9.63 18.64 0.23
CA LYS A 181 -9.37 19.48 1.41
C LYS A 181 -8.07 20.28 1.28
N ASN A 182 -7.06 19.70 0.63
CA ASN A 182 -5.75 20.32 0.44
C ASN A 182 -5.58 21.01 -0.92
N GLY A 183 -6.59 20.96 -1.81
CA GLY A 183 -6.51 21.57 -3.14
C GLY A 183 -5.43 20.94 -4.03
N ILE A 184 -5.18 19.64 -3.87
CA ILE A 184 -4.18 18.89 -4.66
C ILE A 184 -4.86 17.82 -5.52
N GLY A 185 -4.24 17.48 -6.65
CA GLY A 185 -4.77 16.49 -7.60
C GLY A 185 -4.27 15.05 -7.40
N TYR A 186 -3.44 14.82 -6.37
CA TYR A 186 -2.81 13.53 -6.10
C TYR A 186 -2.56 13.36 -4.60
N MET A 187 -2.47 12.12 -4.15
CA MET A 187 -2.03 11.80 -2.79
C MET A 187 -0.49 11.86 -2.72
N PRO A 188 0.09 12.71 -1.85
CA PRO A 188 1.51 12.64 -1.53
C PRO A 188 1.89 11.23 -1.06
N PRO A 189 3.17 10.82 -1.17
CA PRO A 189 3.62 9.50 -0.76
C PRO A 189 3.06 9.10 0.61
N PRO A 190 2.06 8.20 0.68
CA PRO A 190 1.47 7.85 1.95
C PRO A 190 2.39 6.87 2.65
N HIS A 191 2.28 6.79 3.98
CA HIS A 191 2.71 5.59 4.66
C HIS A 191 1.94 4.39 4.08
N PRO A 192 2.52 3.18 4.06
CA PRO A 192 1.79 2.01 3.60
C PRO A 192 0.47 1.90 4.39
N HIS A 193 -0.58 1.44 3.75
CA HIS A 193 -1.93 1.43 4.34
C HIS A 193 -2.72 0.22 3.84
N LEU A 194 -3.79 -0.07 4.57
CA LEU A 194 -4.79 -1.07 4.23
C LEU A 194 -5.99 -0.35 3.64
N MET A 195 -6.51 -0.85 2.52
CA MET A 195 -7.71 -0.28 1.92
C MET A 195 -8.91 -1.20 2.08
N VAL A 196 -9.97 -0.65 2.67
CA VAL A 196 -11.25 -1.34 2.87
C VAL A 196 -12.38 -0.51 2.26
N ARG A 197 -13.46 -1.18 1.85
CA ARG A 197 -14.65 -0.52 1.30
C ARG A 197 -15.24 0.49 2.29
N SER A 198 -15.31 0.09 3.56
CA SER A 198 -15.81 0.87 4.70
C SER A 198 -15.09 0.42 5.97
N LEU A 199 -14.93 1.30 6.96
CA LEU A 199 -14.19 1.03 8.20
C LEU A 199 -14.97 0.14 9.19
N THR A 200 -15.57 -0.95 8.71
CA THR A 200 -16.21 -1.95 9.57
C THR A 200 -15.16 -2.87 10.18
N LYS A 201 -15.40 -3.37 11.41
CA LYS A 201 -14.47 -4.31 12.06
C LYS A 201 -14.29 -5.60 11.25
N GLU A 202 -15.31 -6.01 10.51
CA GLU A 202 -15.29 -7.18 9.63
C GLU A 202 -14.34 -6.98 8.45
N TYR A 203 -14.49 -5.89 7.69
CA TYR A 203 -13.63 -5.61 6.54
C TYR A 203 -12.18 -5.37 6.94
N ILE A 204 -11.98 -4.67 8.07
CA ILE A 204 -10.65 -4.49 8.67
C ILE A 204 -10.01 -5.83 9.01
N ARG A 205 -10.77 -6.77 9.59
CA ARG A 205 -10.25 -8.10 9.89
C ARG A 205 -9.91 -8.88 8.63
N GLN A 206 -10.79 -8.87 7.62
CA GLN A 206 -10.56 -9.59 6.35
C GLN A 206 -9.28 -9.13 5.66
N VAL A 207 -9.07 -7.80 5.54
CA VAL A 207 -7.85 -7.28 4.91
C VAL A 207 -6.60 -7.62 5.73
N LEU A 208 -6.68 -7.61 7.07
CA LEU A 208 -5.57 -7.99 7.93
C LEU A 208 -5.21 -9.46 7.82
N GLU A 209 -6.22 -10.35 7.78
CA GLU A 209 -6.01 -11.79 7.57
C GLU A 209 -5.34 -12.06 6.23
N HIS A 210 -5.74 -11.34 5.17
CA HIS A 210 -5.08 -11.43 3.87
C HIS A 210 -3.63 -10.93 3.92
N PHE A 211 -3.34 -9.85 4.65
CA PHE A 211 -1.97 -9.34 4.81
C PHE A 211 -1.06 -10.25 5.66
N LEU A 212 -1.63 -11.16 6.44
CA LEU A 212 -0.90 -12.20 7.18
C LEU A 212 -0.54 -13.42 6.30
N GLU A 213 -1.16 -13.56 5.13
CA GLU A 213 -0.76 -14.55 4.14
C GLU A 213 0.71 -14.36 3.74
N ASP A 214 1.31 -15.36 3.09
CA ASP A 214 2.72 -15.34 2.68
C ASP A 214 3.67 -14.97 3.83
N ASN A 215 3.44 -15.53 5.03
CA ASN A 215 4.18 -15.24 6.27
C ASN A 215 4.31 -13.73 6.56
N GLY A 216 3.21 -13.00 6.37
CA GLY A 216 3.10 -11.60 6.73
C GLY A 216 4.01 -10.68 5.90
N TYR A 217 4.35 -11.07 4.66
CA TYR A 217 5.23 -10.28 3.80
C TYR A 217 4.80 -8.81 3.72
N ALA A 218 3.51 -8.56 3.53
CA ALA A 218 2.94 -7.23 3.43
C ALA A 218 3.11 -6.41 4.73
N LEU A 219 3.03 -7.07 5.90
CA LEU A 219 3.18 -6.43 7.20
C LEU A 219 4.61 -5.97 7.50
N LYS A 220 5.60 -6.54 6.80
CA LYS A 220 7.02 -6.20 7.02
C LYS A 220 7.36 -4.79 6.57
N PHE A 221 6.59 -4.23 5.63
CA PHE A 221 6.66 -2.82 5.26
C PHE A 221 6.12 -1.88 6.35
N GLN A 222 5.49 -2.42 7.40
CA GLN A 222 4.85 -1.70 8.50
C GLN A 222 5.50 -1.99 9.86
N ALA A 223 6.61 -2.73 9.88
CA ALA A 223 7.32 -3.10 11.10
C ALA A 223 8.24 -1.94 11.54
N CYS A 224 7.71 -1.06 12.39
CA CYS A 224 8.44 0.03 13.05
C CYS A 224 8.13 0.05 14.56
#